data_AF-A0A345VDY8-F1
#
_entry.id   AF-A0A345VDY8-F1
#
_cell.length_a   1.000
_cell.length_b   1.000
_cell.length_c   1.000
_cell.angle_alpha   90.00
_cell.angle_beta   90.00
_cell.angle_gamma   90.00
#
_symmetry.space_group_name_H-M   'P 1'
#
loop_
_entity.id
_entity.type
_entity.pdbx_description
1 polymer ?
#
loop_
_entity_poly.entity_id
_entity_poly.type
_entity_poly.pdbx_seq_one_letter_code
_entity_poly.pdbx_strand_id
1 'polypeptide(L)'
;MSTPQTPVTDTGPGTSVDPAAEAFAAAYPVRPVPAQGPVDTAPIAATPAARGELDGLWRAVLHETRTRGNDIHLPISLAFAERLCRAHPDADAELVRVATLLHDTGWAHVDESRIISEGFAGDWRKAAIRYEHEKQGCVVARRVLPGLGYPAEFVDRVCAIIDGHDTRFVARSLEDALVRDADRLWRFDQAGIALASSWFGLDPAAYTDRLAAEIVPELITQAAVDMATADLGRSTALLKTAVLR
;
A
#
# COMPACT_ATOMS: atom_id res chain seq x y z
N MET A 1 36.54 -0.44 -4.17
CA MET A 1 35.71 -0.79 -5.34
C MET A 1 35.02 -2.09 -4.99
N SER A 2 33.79 -2.02 -4.51
CA SER A 2 33.02 -3.20 -4.10
C SER A 2 32.07 -3.58 -5.22
N THR A 3 32.13 -4.84 -5.62
CA THR A 3 31.30 -5.48 -6.63
C THR A 3 29.81 -5.38 -6.26
N PRO A 4 28.90 -5.15 -7.22
CA PRO A 4 27.46 -5.20 -6.94
C PRO A 4 27.05 -6.66 -6.67
N GLN A 5 26.47 -6.93 -5.51
CA GLN A 5 25.76 -8.19 -5.27
C GLN A 5 24.48 -8.21 -6.10
N THR A 6 24.33 -9.27 -6.88
CA THR A 6 23.09 -9.63 -7.59
C THR A 6 21.93 -9.77 -6.59
N PRO A 7 20.70 -9.34 -6.91
CA PRO A 7 19.57 -9.51 -6.00
C PRO A 7 19.31 -11.00 -5.77
N VAL A 8 19.27 -11.40 -4.51
CA VAL A 8 18.90 -12.76 -4.10
C VAL A 8 17.40 -12.92 -4.33
N THR A 9 17.03 -13.81 -5.26
CA THR A 9 15.66 -14.34 -5.34
C THR A 9 15.44 -15.23 -4.12
N ASP A 10 14.85 -14.69 -3.07
CA ASP A 10 14.44 -15.47 -1.91
C ASP A 10 13.18 -16.28 -2.26
N THR A 11 13.37 -17.49 -2.79
CA THR A 11 12.30 -18.49 -2.92
C THR A 11 12.30 -19.35 -1.67
N GLY A 12 11.61 -18.86 -0.63
CA GLY A 12 11.35 -19.61 0.60
C GLY A 12 10.69 -20.98 0.33
N PRO A 13 10.88 -21.97 1.22
CA PRO A 13 10.53 -23.36 0.94
C PRO A 13 9.03 -23.59 1.11
N GLY A 14 8.35 -23.92 0.01
CA GLY A 14 6.95 -24.38 0.00
C GLY A 14 6.02 -23.61 -0.93
N THR A 15 6.44 -23.27 -2.14
CA THR A 15 5.57 -22.61 -3.12
C THR A 15 4.66 -23.63 -3.80
N SER A 16 3.46 -23.85 -3.24
CA SER A 16 2.34 -24.08 -4.14
C SER A 16 2.30 -22.88 -5.06
N VAL A 17 2.60 -23.11 -6.32
CA VAL A 17 2.56 -22.10 -7.36
C VAL A 17 1.19 -21.43 -7.33
N ASP A 18 1.16 -20.12 -7.09
CA ASP A 18 -0.05 -19.33 -7.07
C ASP A 18 -0.45 -19.01 -8.52
N PRO A 19 -1.48 -19.67 -9.08
CA PRO A 19 -1.75 -19.57 -10.52
C PRO A 19 -2.13 -18.14 -10.96
N ALA A 20 -2.73 -17.35 -10.06
CA ALA A 20 -3.06 -15.97 -10.34
C ALA A 20 -1.79 -15.11 -10.41
N ALA A 21 -0.83 -15.34 -9.51
CA ALA A 21 0.46 -14.65 -9.56
C ALA A 21 1.26 -15.01 -10.81
N GLU A 22 1.24 -16.27 -11.25
CA GLU A 22 1.86 -16.68 -12.52
C GLU A 22 1.19 -16.02 -13.73
N ALA A 23 -0.14 -16.01 -13.76
CA ALA A 23 -0.90 -15.36 -14.83
C ALA A 23 -0.58 -13.86 -14.89
N PHE A 24 -0.50 -13.18 -13.74
CA PHE A 24 -0.10 -11.78 -13.66
C PHE A 24 1.35 -11.56 -14.12
N ALA A 25 2.29 -12.42 -13.71
CA ALA A 25 3.68 -12.33 -14.15
C ALA A 25 3.82 -12.54 -15.67
N ALA A 26 3.06 -13.48 -16.24
CA ALA A 26 3.04 -13.73 -17.67
C ALA A 26 2.40 -12.58 -18.46
N ALA A 27 1.32 -11.98 -17.95
CA ALA A 27 0.64 -10.85 -18.57
C ALA A 27 1.49 -9.57 -18.58
N TYR A 28 2.35 -9.39 -17.57
CA TYR A 28 3.24 -8.24 -17.43
C TYR A 28 4.70 -8.72 -17.29
N PRO A 29 5.41 -9.05 -18.38
CA PRO A 29 6.78 -9.58 -18.29
C PRO A 29 7.85 -8.53 -17.94
N VAL A 30 7.54 -7.24 -18.07
CA VAL A 30 8.45 -6.12 -17.74
C VAL A 30 8.19 -5.65 -16.30
N ARG A 31 9.28 -5.41 -15.56
CA ARG A 31 9.25 -4.93 -14.17
C ARG A 31 10.17 -3.72 -13.99
N PRO A 32 9.72 -2.64 -13.30
CA PRO A 32 8.35 -2.40 -12.83
C PRO A 32 7.33 -2.39 -13.98
N VAL A 33 6.04 -2.67 -13.70
CA VAL A 33 4.98 -2.66 -14.72
C VAL A 33 4.96 -1.28 -15.39
N PRO A 34 5.20 -1.17 -16.70
CA PRO A 34 5.22 0.13 -17.37
C PRO A 34 3.85 0.82 -17.29
N ALA A 35 3.85 2.12 -17.06
CA ALA A 35 2.64 2.94 -17.14
C ALA A 35 2.19 3.09 -18.60
N GLN A 36 0.89 2.97 -18.85
CA GLN A 36 0.29 3.22 -20.17
C GLN A 36 -0.24 4.67 -20.30
N GLY A 37 -0.63 5.26 -19.18
CA GLY A 37 -1.14 6.62 -19.06
C GLY A 37 -0.13 7.62 -18.48
N PRO A 38 -0.53 8.88 -18.28
CA PRO A 38 0.33 9.90 -17.69
C PRO A 38 0.64 9.59 -16.22
N VAL A 39 1.90 9.81 -15.82
CA VAL A 39 2.36 9.68 -14.44
C VAL A 39 2.43 11.06 -13.79
N ASP A 40 1.55 11.33 -12.82
CA ASP A 40 1.55 12.58 -12.04
C ASP A 40 2.49 12.46 -10.84
N THR A 41 3.66 13.09 -10.94
CA THR A 41 4.68 13.16 -9.88
C THR A 41 4.64 14.45 -9.07
N ALA A 42 3.62 15.28 -9.21
CA ALA A 42 3.43 16.46 -8.36
C ALA A 42 3.24 16.03 -6.88
N PRO A 43 3.49 16.92 -5.90
CA PRO A 43 3.26 16.59 -4.48
C PRO A 43 1.85 16.00 -4.26
N ILE A 44 1.74 14.92 -3.48
CA ILE A 44 0.44 14.27 -3.25
C ILE A 44 -0.57 15.22 -2.60
N ALA A 45 -0.11 16.13 -1.74
CA ALA A 45 -0.92 17.16 -1.10
C ALA A 45 -1.57 18.16 -2.10
N ALA A 46 -1.09 18.22 -3.35
CA ALA A 46 -1.69 19.03 -4.41
C ALA A 46 -2.74 18.26 -5.23
N THR A 47 -2.99 16.98 -4.93
CA THR A 47 -3.98 16.16 -5.64
C THR A 47 -5.39 16.65 -5.34
N PRO A 48 -6.23 16.90 -6.36
CA PRO A 48 -7.64 17.19 -6.13
C PRO A 48 -8.34 16.02 -5.42
N ALA A 49 -8.97 16.29 -4.29
CA ALA A 49 -9.74 15.27 -3.57
C ALA A 49 -11.02 14.92 -4.34
N ALA A 50 -11.28 13.62 -4.55
CA ALA A 50 -12.54 13.09 -5.09
C ALA A 50 -13.68 13.16 -4.05
N ARG A 51 -14.10 14.39 -3.71
CA ARG A 51 -15.11 14.66 -2.68
C ARG A 51 -16.46 14.04 -3.05
N GLY A 52 -17.08 13.34 -2.11
CA GLY A 52 -18.47 12.85 -2.25
C GLY A 52 -18.61 11.45 -2.83
N GLU A 53 -17.65 10.95 -3.61
CA GLU A 53 -17.79 9.68 -4.33
C GLU A 53 -17.80 8.45 -3.41
N LEU A 54 -16.92 8.42 -2.40
CA LEU A 54 -16.81 7.30 -1.45
C LEU A 54 -17.27 7.65 -0.03
N ASP A 55 -17.94 8.79 0.16
CA ASP A 55 -18.37 9.28 1.49
C ASP A 55 -19.30 8.29 2.23
N GLY A 56 -20.08 7.51 1.49
CA GLY A 56 -20.89 6.42 2.06
C GLY A 56 -20.01 5.34 2.71
N LEU A 57 -18.96 4.93 2.00
CA LEU A 57 -18.01 3.93 2.47
C LEU A 57 -17.15 4.46 3.63
N TRP A 58 -16.62 5.68 3.53
CA TRP A 58 -15.87 6.32 4.62
C TRP A 58 -16.68 6.38 5.92
N ARG A 59 -17.96 6.75 5.84
CA ARG A 59 -18.85 6.77 7.02
C ARG A 59 -19.10 5.38 7.59
N ALA A 60 -19.20 4.36 6.73
CA ALA A 60 -19.45 2.98 7.14
C ALA A 60 -18.27 2.34 7.89
N VAL A 61 -17.06 2.90 7.77
CA VAL A 61 -15.84 2.43 8.44
C VAL A 61 -15.21 3.47 9.37
N LEU A 62 -15.98 4.46 9.84
CA LEU A 62 -15.47 5.55 10.68
C LEU A 62 -14.78 5.07 11.96
N HIS A 63 -15.21 3.93 12.52
CA HIS A 63 -14.55 3.33 13.68
C HIS A 63 -13.16 2.82 13.29
N GLU A 64 -13.07 2.06 12.20
CA GLU A 64 -11.84 1.45 11.72
C GLU A 64 -10.80 2.47 11.24
N THR A 65 -11.21 3.69 10.87
CA THR A 65 -10.26 4.76 10.50
C THR A 65 -9.52 5.35 11.70
N ARG A 66 -9.93 5.08 12.95
CA ARG A 66 -9.27 5.67 14.13
C ARG A 66 -8.05 4.90 14.61
N THR A 67 -7.92 3.64 14.22
CA THR A 67 -6.80 2.82 14.67
C THR A 67 -5.52 3.26 13.96
N ARG A 68 -4.45 3.44 14.74
CA ARG A 68 -3.06 3.70 14.29
C ARG A 68 -2.89 4.81 13.24
N GLY A 69 -3.77 5.81 13.19
CA GLY A 69 -3.68 6.89 12.20
C GLY A 69 -4.18 6.51 10.80
N ASN A 70 -5.08 5.53 10.69
CA ASN A 70 -5.77 5.19 9.44
C ASN A 70 -6.50 6.39 8.80
N ASP A 71 -6.91 7.39 9.60
CA ASP A 71 -7.52 8.63 9.14
C ASP A 71 -6.54 9.62 8.49
N ILE A 72 -5.23 9.34 8.54
CA ILE A 72 -4.18 9.98 7.76
C ILE A 72 -3.76 9.06 6.60
N HIS A 73 -3.48 7.79 6.92
CA HIS A 73 -3.00 6.78 5.98
C HIS A 73 -3.96 6.54 4.81
N LEU A 74 -5.20 6.12 5.09
CA LEU A 74 -6.14 5.66 4.06
C LEU A 74 -6.48 6.77 3.05
N PRO A 75 -6.75 8.04 3.44
CA PRO A 75 -7.00 9.09 2.46
C PRO A 75 -5.81 9.39 1.55
N ILE A 76 -4.58 9.35 2.06
CA ILE A 76 -3.37 9.59 1.26
C ILE A 76 -3.13 8.40 0.32
N SER A 77 -3.26 7.17 0.79
CA SER A 77 -3.18 5.97 -0.05
C SER A 77 -4.23 5.99 -1.15
N LEU A 78 -5.48 6.38 -0.87
CA LEU A 78 -6.51 6.50 -1.89
C LEU A 78 -6.13 7.54 -2.97
N ALA A 79 -5.56 8.67 -2.59
CA ALA A 79 -5.11 9.68 -3.56
C ALA A 79 -4.01 9.12 -4.50
N PHE A 80 -3.08 8.33 -3.97
CA PHE A 80 -2.10 7.62 -4.79
C PHE A 80 -2.73 6.57 -5.68
N ALA A 81 -3.67 5.77 -5.14
CA ALA A 81 -4.41 4.77 -5.91
C ALA A 81 -5.13 5.39 -7.12
N GLU A 82 -5.74 6.56 -6.96
CA GLU A 82 -6.38 7.29 -8.07
C GLU A 82 -5.38 7.78 -9.12
N ARG A 83 -4.18 8.22 -8.73
CA ARG A 83 -3.11 8.54 -9.70
C ARG A 83 -2.59 7.30 -10.41
N LEU A 84 -2.43 6.19 -9.69
CA LEU A 84 -2.03 4.92 -10.26
C LEU A 84 -3.05 4.42 -11.28
N CYS A 85 -4.35 4.51 -11.01
CA CYS A 85 -5.39 4.16 -11.98
C CYS A 85 -5.33 5.04 -13.25
N ARG A 86 -4.97 6.32 -13.14
CA ARG A 86 -4.78 7.18 -14.34
C ARG A 86 -3.55 6.77 -15.16
N ALA A 87 -2.49 6.32 -14.49
CA ALA A 87 -1.29 5.80 -15.16
C ALA A 87 -1.50 4.39 -15.74
N HIS A 88 -2.49 3.66 -15.24
CA HIS A 88 -2.84 2.30 -15.63
C HIS A 88 -4.34 2.18 -15.96
N PRO A 89 -4.80 2.75 -17.09
CA PRO A 89 -6.22 2.84 -17.45
C PRO A 89 -6.90 1.48 -17.68
N ASP A 90 -6.13 0.40 -17.84
CA ASP A 90 -6.66 -0.96 -17.99
C ASP A 90 -7.09 -1.59 -16.65
N ALA A 91 -6.72 -0.98 -15.51
CA ALA A 91 -7.13 -1.45 -14.18
C ALA A 91 -8.59 -1.09 -13.88
N ASP A 92 -9.28 -1.97 -13.14
CA ASP A 92 -10.58 -1.65 -12.57
C ASP A 92 -10.42 -0.60 -11.44
N ALA A 93 -10.63 0.66 -11.79
CA ALA A 93 -10.42 1.80 -10.90
C ALA A 93 -11.35 1.78 -9.67
N GLU A 94 -12.58 1.28 -9.80
CA GLU A 94 -13.49 1.18 -8.65
C GLU A 94 -13.00 0.12 -7.66
N LEU A 95 -12.59 -1.05 -8.16
CA LEU A 95 -12.01 -2.10 -7.33
C LEU A 95 -10.76 -1.61 -6.58
N VAL A 96 -9.84 -0.93 -7.26
CA VAL A 96 -8.61 -0.40 -6.65
C VAL A 96 -8.94 0.62 -5.55
N ARG A 97 -9.85 1.55 -5.81
CA ARG A 97 -10.23 2.60 -4.84
C ARG A 97 -10.92 2.01 -3.62
N VAL A 98 -11.88 1.11 -3.81
CA VAL A 98 -12.61 0.47 -2.70
C VAL A 98 -11.68 -0.43 -1.89
N ALA A 99 -10.85 -1.25 -2.53
CA ALA A 99 -9.88 -2.09 -1.84
C ALA A 99 -8.83 -1.26 -1.08
N THR A 100 -8.33 -0.17 -1.66
CA THR A 100 -7.41 0.76 -0.96
C THR A 100 -8.06 1.41 0.25
N LEU A 101 -9.33 1.78 0.19
CA LEU A 101 -10.02 2.34 1.37
C LEU A 101 -10.13 1.30 2.49
N LEU A 102 -10.34 0.04 2.15
CA LEU A 102 -10.66 -1.03 3.09
C LEU A 102 -9.48 -1.87 3.58
N HIS A 103 -8.34 -1.89 2.87
CA HIS A 103 -7.25 -2.86 3.10
C HIS A 103 -6.82 -2.96 4.57
N ASP A 104 -6.75 -1.80 5.22
CA ASP A 104 -6.17 -1.65 6.55
C ASP A 104 -7.22 -1.45 7.65
N THR A 105 -8.50 -1.65 7.34
CA THR A 105 -9.61 -1.56 8.31
C THR A 105 -9.58 -2.68 9.34
N GLY A 106 -8.95 -3.81 9.04
CA GLY A 106 -8.86 -4.94 9.95
C GLY A 106 -8.00 -4.68 11.19
N TRP A 107 -7.13 -3.66 11.17
CA TRP A 107 -6.30 -3.31 12.32
C TRP A 107 -7.11 -2.88 13.55
N ALA A 108 -8.32 -2.35 13.35
CA ALA A 108 -9.22 -2.00 14.46
C ALA A 108 -9.82 -3.21 15.18
N HIS A 109 -9.64 -4.41 14.62
CA HIS A 109 -10.21 -5.65 15.12
C HIS A 109 -9.12 -6.64 15.57
N VAL A 110 -7.87 -6.18 15.73
CA VAL A 110 -6.78 -6.92 16.37
C VAL A 110 -6.40 -6.25 17.69
N ASP A 111 -5.56 -6.90 18.50
CA ASP A 111 -5.09 -6.33 19.77
C ASP A 111 -4.21 -5.08 19.53
N GLU A 112 -4.77 -3.90 19.79
CA GLU A 112 -4.10 -2.61 19.57
C GLU A 112 -2.77 -2.48 20.33
N SER A 113 -2.67 -3.10 21.51
CA SER A 113 -1.43 -3.04 22.31
C SER A 113 -0.25 -3.75 21.66
N ARG A 114 -0.54 -4.66 20.72
CA ARG A 114 0.44 -5.50 20.01
C ARG A 114 0.78 -4.97 18.62
N ILE A 115 0.00 -4.02 18.09
CA ILE A 115 0.16 -3.52 16.72
C ILE A 115 1.58 -3.03 16.46
N ILE A 116 2.07 -2.09 17.26
CA ILE A 116 3.39 -1.50 17.05
C ILE A 116 4.50 -2.49 17.43
N SER A 117 4.37 -3.15 18.58
CA SER A 117 5.41 -4.05 19.11
C SER A 117 5.60 -5.34 18.31
N GLU A 118 4.57 -5.83 17.60
CA GLU A 118 4.63 -7.07 16.84
C GLU A 118 4.46 -6.85 15.32
N GLY A 119 3.59 -5.92 14.92
CA GLY A 119 3.29 -5.65 13.52
C GLY A 119 4.29 -4.72 12.83
N PHE A 120 5.10 -3.97 13.58
CA PHE A 120 6.06 -3.00 13.05
C PHE A 120 7.49 -3.19 13.60
N ALA A 121 7.78 -4.34 14.20
CA ALA A 121 9.11 -4.72 14.68
C ALA A 121 9.60 -6.04 14.05
N GLY A 122 10.92 -6.21 13.93
CA GLY A 122 11.53 -7.46 13.45
C GLY A 122 11.14 -7.86 12.02
N ASP A 123 11.03 -9.17 11.75
CA ASP A 123 10.51 -9.73 10.48
C ASP A 123 8.97 -9.63 10.46
N TRP A 124 8.48 -8.40 10.42
CA TRP A 124 7.07 -8.04 10.53
C TRP A 124 6.19 -8.72 9.48
N ARG A 125 6.73 -9.14 8.33
CA ARG A 125 5.99 -9.86 7.28
C ARG A 125 5.50 -11.22 7.71
N LYS A 126 6.12 -11.81 8.74
CA LYS A 126 5.71 -13.09 9.35
C LYS A 126 4.92 -12.90 10.63
N ALA A 127 4.62 -11.66 11.01
CA ALA A 127 3.88 -11.40 12.24
C ALA A 127 2.43 -11.91 12.09
N ALA A 128 2.00 -12.76 13.02
CA ALA A 128 0.66 -13.34 13.02
C ALA A 128 -0.45 -12.25 13.01
N ILE A 129 -0.18 -11.12 13.66
CA ILE A 129 -1.10 -9.97 13.70
C ILE A 129 -1.34 -9.36 12.31
N ARG A 130 -0.40 -9.52 11.36
CA ARG A 130 -0.61 -9.07 9.98
C ARG A 130 -1.60 -9.93 9.22
N TYR A 131 -1.41 -11.25 9.27
CA TYR A 131 -2.40 -12.18 8.73
C TYR A 131 -3.79 -11.97 9.36
N GLU A 132 -3.83 -11.69 10.66
CA GLU A 132 -5.09 -11.43 11.36
C GLU A 132 -5.79 -10.17 10.84
N HIS A 133 -5.10 -9.04 10.69
CA HIS A 133 -5.74 -7.83 10.17
C HIS A 133 -6.22 -8.02 8.72
N GLU A 134 -5.51 -8.77 7.89
CA GLU A 134 -5.95 -9.04 6.51
C GLU A 134 -7.29 -9.79 6.51
N LYS A 135 -7.43 -10.81 7.37
CA LYS A 135 -8.69 -11.54 7.55
C LYS A 135 -9.80 -10.65 8.11
N GLN A 136 -9.51 -9.83 9.12
CA GLN A 136 -10.49 -8.90 9.68
C GLN A 136 -10.92 -7.83 8.67
N GLY A 137 -10.01 -7.34 7.82
CA GLY A 137 -10.33 -6.41 6.73
C GLY A 137 -11.34 -7.01 5.75
N CYS A 138 -11.23 -8.31 5.46
CA CYS A 138 -12.22 -9.03 4.65
C CYS A 138 -13.58 -9.14 5.36
N VAL A 139 -13.60 -9.31 6.68
CA VAL A 139 -14.85 -9.28 7.47
C VAL A 139 -15.51 -7.90 7.40
N VAL A 140 -14.73 -6.83 7.54
CA VAL A 140 -15.21 -5.44 7.40
C VAL A 140 -15.78 -5.22 6.00
N ALA A 141 -15.07 -5.62 4.94
CA ALA A 141 -15.53 -5.47 3.56
C ALA A 141 -16.89 -6.17 3.33
N ARG A 142 -17.02 -7.43 3.77
CA ARG A 142 -18.28 -8.18 3.68
C ARG A 142 -19.42 -7.58 4.50
N ARG A 143 -19.11 -6.90 5.60
CA ARG A 143 -20.10 -6.21 6.44
C ARG A 143 -20.63 -4.93 5.77
N VAL A 144 -19.75 -4.11 5.20
CA VAL A 144 -20.12 -2.74 4.80
C VAL A 144 -20.55 -2.62 3.34
N LEU A 145 -19.93 -3.37 2.43
CA LEU A 145 -20.14 -3.19 0.98
C LEU A 145 -21.55 -3.56 0.50
N PRO A 146 -22.20 -4.65 0.98
CA PRO A 146 -23.56 -4.98 0.54
C PRO A 146 -24.59 -3.89 0.85
N GLY A 147 -24.48 -3.23 2.02
CA GLY A 147 -25.37 -2.14 2.41
C GLY A 147 -25.21 -0.87 1.57
N LEU A 148 -24.14 -0.78 0.79
CA LEU A 148 -23.85 0.31 -0.13
C LEU A 148 -24.18 -0.05 -1.59
N GLY A 149 -24.73 -1.24 -1.84
CA GLY A 149 -25.18 -1.67 -3.16
C GLY A 149 -24.15 -2.45 -3.99
N TYR A 150 -22.99 -2.78 -3.43
CA TYR A 150 -21.98 -3.58 -4.13
C TYR A 150 -22.41 -5.05 -4.27
N PRO A 151 -22.29 -5.67 -5.46
CA PRO A 151 -22.65 -7.06 -5.67
C PRO A 151 -21.66 -8.01 -5.01
N ALA A 152 -22.10 -9.22 -4.65
CA ALA A 152 -21.29 -10.21 -3.94
C ALA A 152 -19.95 -10.52 -4.65
N GLU A 153 -19.97 -10.64 -5.98
CA GLU A 153 -18.75 -10.86 -6.77
C GLU A 153 -17.71 -9.73 -6.61
N PHE A 154 -18.16 -8.48 -6.56
CA PHE A 154 -17.27 -7.34 -6.32
C PHE A 154 -16.69 -7.39 -4.91
N VAL A 155 -17.51 -7.73 -3.90
CA VAL A 155 -17.04 -7.91 -2.52
C VAL A 155 -15.98 -9.00 -2.42
N ASP A 156 -16.15 -10.11 -3.15
CA ASP A 156 -15.17 -11.19 -3.20
C ASP A 156 -13.86 -10.76 -3.87
N ARG A 157 -13.92 -9.98 -4.95
CA ARG A 157 -12.74 -9.38 -5.59
C ARG A 157 -12.00 -8.43 -4.66
N VAL A 158 -12.72 -7.59 -3.91
CA VAL A 158 -12.13 -6.72 -2.87
C VAL A 158 -11.43 -7.57 -1.81
N CYS A 159 -12.12 -8.58 -1.26
CA CYS A 159 -11.54 -9.46 -0.25
C CYS A 159 -10.30 -10.20 -0.77
N ALA A 160 -10.27 -10.61 -2.04
CA ALA A 160 -9.12 -11.28 -2.64
C ALA A 160 -7.86 -10.40 -2.71
N ILE A 161 -8.05 -9.07 -2.82
CA ILE A 161 -6.94 -8.10 -2.73
C ILE A 161 -6.50 -7.93 -1.27
N ILE A 162 -7.46 -7.64 -0.37
CA ILE A 162 -7.19 -7.38 1.06
C ILE A 162 -6.50 -8.58 1.71
N ASP A 163 -6.95 -9.80 1.40
CA ASP A 163 -6.38 -11.04 1.91
C ASP A 163 -4.97 -11.26 1.34
N GLY A 164 -3.96 -10.86 2.11
CA GLY A 164 -2.55 -10.98 1.75
C GLY A 164 -1.92 -9.70 1.19
N HIS A 165 -2.60 -8.55 1.15
CA HIS A 165 -2.03 -7.30 0.61
C HIS A 165 -0.69 -6.89 1.28
N ASP A 166 -0.49 -7.33 2.51
CA ASP A 166 0.65 -7.02 3.37
C ASP A 166 1.63 -8.21 3.44
N THR A 167 1.12 -9.44 3.53
CA THR A 167 1.90 -10.65 3.83
C THR A 167 2.30 -11.47 2.59
N ARG A 168 1.52 -11.43 1.51
CA ARG A 168 1.85 -12.13 0.26
C ARG A 168 2.94 -11.35 -0.49
N PHE A 169 3.99 -12.05 -0.92
CA PHE A 169 5.16 -11.45 -1.58
C PHE A 169 4.93 -11.07 -3.05
N VAL A 170 3.85 -11.54 -3.67
CA VAL A 170 3.56 -11.37 -5.09
C VAL A 170 2.17 -10.77 -5.32
N ALA A 171 2.04 -9.91 -6.32
CA ALA A 171 0.74 -9.46 -6.79
C ALA A 171 0.07 -10.52 -7.69
N ARG A 172 -1.25 -10.60 -7.61
CA ARG A 172 -2.10 -11.54 -8.37
C ARG A 172 -2.85 -10.89 -9.53
N SER A 173 -2.93 -9.57 -9.56
CA SER A 173 -3.53 -8.79 -10.64
C SER A 173 -2.93 -7.39 -10.69
N LEU A 174 -3.28 -6.62 -11.72
CA LEU A 174 -2.90 -5.21 -11.80
C LEU A 174 -3.50 -4.42 -10.63
N GLU A 175 -4.77 -4.64 -10.29
CA GLU A 175 -5.44 -3.97 -9.19
C GLU A 175 -4.79 -4.27 -7.83
N ASP A 176 -4.43 -5.53 -7.58
CA ASP A 176 -3.67 -5.93 -6.39
C ASP A 176 -2.30 -5.21 -6.33
N ALA A 177 -1.60 -5.11 -7.47
CA ALA A 177 -0.36 -4.35 -7.55
C ALA A 177 -0.56 -2.85 -7.25
N LEU A 178 -1.62 -2.23 -7.78
CA LEU A 178 -1.89 -0.81 -7.56
C LEU A 178 -2.25 -0.51 -6.09
N VAL A 179 -3.03 -1.38 -5.44
CA VAL A 179 -3.38 -1.23 -4.01
C VAL A 179 -2.13 -1.36 -3.13
N ARG A 180 -1.24 -2.31 -3.45
CA ARG A 180 0.04 -2.51 -2.74
C ARG A 180 1.01 -1.36 -2.90
N ASP A 181 1.07 -0.79 -4.09
CA ASP A 181 1.87 0.40 -4.35
C ASP A 181 1.27 1.60 -3.61
N ALA A 182 -0.05 1.78 -3.62
CA ALA A 182 -0.74 2.84 -2.88
C ALA A 182 -0.55 2.77 -1.35
N ASP A 183 -0.58 1.58 -0.75
CA ASP A 183 -0.24 1.37 0.67
C ASP A 183 1.25 1.66 0.97
N ARG A 184 2.16 1.52 0.00
CA ARG A 184 3.56 1.90 0.20
C ARG A 184 3.79 3.38 0.02
N LEU A 185 3.12 3.99 -0.97
CA LEU A 185 3.39 5.36 -1.43
C LEU A 185 3.10 6.44 -0.39
N TRP A 186 2.08 6.26 0.46
CA TRP A 186 1.77 7.28 1.48
C TRP A 186 2.97 7.56 2.40
N ARG A 187 3.88 6.60 2.58
CA ARG A 187 5.07 6.71 3.43
C ARG A 187 6.13 7.68 2.89
N PHE A 188 6.03 8.12 1.63
CA PHE A 188 7.03 9.00 0.99
C PHE A 188 6.71 10.50 1.11
N ASP A 189 5.46 10.83 1.37
CA ASP A 189 5.03 12.19 1.73
C ASP A 189 5.48 12.57 3.15
N GLN A 190 5.53 13.87 3.47
CA GLN A 190 5.96 14.36 4.77
C GLN A 190 5.07 13.89 5.93
N ALA A 191 3.75 13.82 5.73
CA ALA A 191 2.85 13.29 6.77
C ALA A 191 3.11 11.81 7.01
N GLY A 192 3.36 11.05 5.94
CA GLY A 192 3.73 9.64 6.02
C GLY A 192 5.06 9.40 6.71
N ILE A 193 6.09 10.18 6.37
CA ILE A 193 7.40 10.12 7.04
C ILE A 193 7.25 10.43 8.52
N ALA A 194 6.57 11.51 8.89
CA ALA A 194 6.40 11.92 10.28
C ALA A 194 5.66 10.85 11.10
N LEU A 195 4.57 10.30 10.57
CA LEU A 195 3.77 9.30 11.26
C LEU A 195 4.49 7.94 11.33
N ALA A 196 4.95 7.42 10.20
CA ALA A 196 5.50 6.07 10.15
C ALA A 196 6.88 5.97 10.83
N SER A 197 7.72 7.01 10.76
CA SER A 197 8.99 7.02 11.52
C SER A 197 8.76 6.84 13.02
N SER A 198 7.68 7.40 13.57
CA SER A 198 7.30 7.22 14.98
C SER A 198 6.95 5.77 15.33
N TRP A 199 6.33 5.03 14.42
CA TRP A 199 5.99 3.60 14.62
C TRP A 199 7.23 2.72 14.71
N PHE A 200 8.28 3.08 13.97
CA PHE A 200 9.53 2.33 13.94
C PHE A 200 10.58 2.85 14.93
N GLY A 201 10.28 3.93 15.67
CA GLY A 201 11.26 4.57 16.56
C GLY A 201 12.48 5.13 15.83
N LEU A 202 12.30 5.53 14.57
CA LEU A 202 13.35 6.09 13.72
C LEU A 202 13.20 7.60 13.64
N ASP A 203 14.31 8.32 13.49
CA ASP A 203 14.26 9.72 13.05
C ASP A 203 13.92 9.79 11.54
N PRO A 204 13.50 10.97 11.04
CA PRO A 204 13.17 11.13 9.62
C PRO A 204 14.32 10.78 8.66
N ALA A 205 15.58 10.97 9.04
CA ALA A 205 16.70 10.69 8.16
C ALA A 205 16.91 9.19 7.98
N ALA A 206 16.98 8.45 9.08
CA ALA A 206 17.03 6.99 9.08
C ALA A 206 15.80 6.39 8.38
N TYR A 207 14.61 6.97 8.57
CA TYR A 207 13.40 6.50 7.90
C TYR A 207 13.44 6.76 6.38
N THR A 208 13.91 7.92 5.92
CA THR A 208 14.07 8.18 4.47
C THR A 208 15.13 7.28 3.82
N ASP A 209 16.22 6.97 4.51
CA ASP A 209 17.23 6.02 4.02
C ASP A 209 16.60 4.62 3.87
N ARG A 210 15.75 4.20 4.82
CA ARG A 210 14.98 2.96 4.74
C ARG A 210 13.99 2.95 3.58
N LEU A 211 13.25 4.03 3.35
CA LEU A 211 12.33 4.14 2.21
C LEU A 211 13.08 3.94 0.89
N ALA A 212 14.25 4.55 0.74
CA ALA A 212 15.09 4.41 -0.45
C ALA A 212 15.60 2.98 -0.64
N ALA A 213 16.13 2.36 0.42
CA ALA A 213 16.85 1.10 0.34
C ALA A 213 15.93 -0.13 0.35
N GLU A 214 14.81 -0.07 1.07
CA GLU A 214 13.93 -1.22 1.29
C GLU A 214 12.60 -1.10 0.56
N ILE A 215 11.98 0.10 0.53
CA ILE A 215 10.60 0.23 0.05
C ILE A 215 10.53 0.54 -1.45
N VAL A 216 11.40 1.40 -1.99
CA VAL A 216 11.43 1.67 -3.44
C VAL A 216 11.62 0.39 -4.27
N PRO A 217 12.53 -0.55 -3.91
CA PRO A 217 12.70 -1.80 -4.65
C PRO A 217 11.48 -2.74 -4.64
N GLU A 218 10.54 -2.54 -3.70
CA GLU A 218 9.31 -3.35 -3.60
C GLU A 218 8.16 -2.81 -4.45
N LEU A 219 8.27 -1.58 -4.97
CA LEU A 219 7.22 -0.98 -5.79
C LEU A 219 7.07 -1.73 -7.11
N ILE A 220 5.84 -2.03 -7.46
CA ILE A 220 5.50 -2.99 -8.51
C ILE A 220 5.36 -2.28 -9.87
N THR A 221 4.86 -1.05 -9.87
CA THR A 221 4.61 -0.26 -11.08
C THR A 221 5.62 0.86 -11.30
N GLN A 222 5.87 1.20 -12.57
CA GLN A 222 6.74 2.32 -12.93
C GLN A 222 6.20 3.63 -12.36
N ALA A 223 4.88 3.82 -12.43
CA ALA A 223 4.22 5.01 -11.91
C ALA A 223 4.47 5.18 -10.40
N ALA A 224 4.42 4.10 -9.63
CA ALA A 224 4.73 4.15 -8.20
C ALA A 224 6.20 4.49 -7.94
N VAL A 225 7.15 3.87 -8.67
CA VAL A 225 8.58 4.19 -8.53
C VAL A 225 8.85 5.67 -8.82
N ASP A 226 8.25 6.22 -9.86
CA ASP A 226 8.40 7.62 -10.24
C ASP A 226 7.83 8.57 -9.17
N MET A 227 6.63 8.28 -8.67
CA MET A 227 6.00 9.06 -7.59
C MET A 227 6.81 9.00 -6.30
N ALA A 228 7.22 7.80 -5.88
CA ALA A 228 8.02 7.58 -4.68
C ALA A 228 9.36 8.31 -4.74
N THR A 229 10.07 8.22 -5.87
CA THR A 229 11.37 8.88 -6.06
C THR A 229 11.22 10.41 -6.02
N ALA A 230 10.18 10.94 -6.66
CA ALA A 230 9.90 12.37 -6.65
C ALA A 230 9.56 12.90 -5.26
N ASP A 231 8.67 12.21 -4.52
CA ASP A 231 8.31 12.59 -3.15
C ASP A 231 9.47 12.41 -2.18
N LEU A 232 10.26 11.34 -2.29
CA LEU A 232 11.45 11.14 -1.47
C LEU A 232 12.47 12.26 -1.66
N GLY A 233 12.70 12.68 -2.91
CA GLY A 233 13.59 13.81 -3.22
C GLY A 233 13.10 15.12 -2.58
N ARG A 234 11.79 15.41 -2.68
CA ARG A 234 11.18 16.58 -2.03
C ARG A 234 11.31 16.53 -0.50
N SER A 235 10.92 15.41 0.09
CA SER A 235 10.97 15.19 1.55
C SER A 235 12.40 15.27 2.08
N THR A 236 13.38 14.68 1.37
CA THR A 236 14.81 14.77 1.72
C THR A 236 15.30 16.22 1.73
N ALA A 237 14.92 17.00 0.70
CA ALA A 237 15.33 18.40 0.59
C ALA A 237 14.66 19.31 1.63
N LEU A 238 13.37 19.08 1.91
CA LEU A 238 12.56 19.86 2.84
C LEU A 238 12.94 19.58 4.30
N LEU A 239 12.97 18.31 4.68
CA LEU A 239 13.27 17.86 6.04
C LEU A 239 14.78 17.86 6.36
N LYS A 240 15.62 18.15 5.36
CA LYS A 240 17.09 18.19 5.50
C LYS A 240 17.69 16.88 6.00
N THR A 241 17.13 15.74 5.61
CA THR A 241 17.57 14.41 6.08
C THR A 241 18.98 14.03 5.62
N ALA A 242 19.54 14.72 4.63
CA ALA A 242 20.96 14.59 4.26
C ALA A 242 21.91 15.34 5.22
N VAL A 243 21.40 16.27 6.04
CA VAL A 243 22.19 17.14 6.93
C VAL A 243 21.94 16.84 8.40
N LEU A 244 20.68 16.60 8.78
CA LEU A 244 20.27 16.28 10.16
C LEU A 244 20.38 14.76 10.38
N ARG A 245 21.56 14.28 10.78
CA ARG A 245 21.90 12.86 11.03
C ARG A 245 22.71 12.71 12.31
#